data_AF-A0A959IEK4-F1
#
_entry.id   AF-A0A959IEK4-F1
#
_cell.length_a   1.000
_cell.length_b   1.000
_cell.length_c   1.000
_cell.angle_alpha   90.00
_cell.angle_beta   90.00
_cell.angle_gamma   90.00
#
_symmetry.space_group_name_H-M   'P 1'
#
loop_
_entity.id
_entity.type
_entity.pdbx_description
1 polymer ?
#
loop_
_entity_poly.entity_id
_entity_poly.type
_entity_poly.pdbx_seq_one_letter_code
_entity_poly.pdbx_strand_id
1 'polypeptide(L)' 'ALYGKSGAGKTSLLRILAGLLAPEEGRIVVGGTTWLDTAKGISLPPQKRKVGLVFQDYALFPNMSVKENLL' A
#
# COMPACT_ATOMS: atom_id res chain seq x y z
N ALA A 1 -13.63 -7.19 2.00
CA ALA A 1 -13.29 -6.37 3.18
C ALA A 1 -12.39 -7.18 4.11
N LEU A 2 -11.42 -6.57 4.78
CA LEU A 2 -10.55 -7.22 5.77
C LEU A 2 -11.02 -6.83 7.18
N TYR A 3 -11.36 -7.81 8.01
CA TYR A 3 -11.94 -7.60 9.35
C TYR A 3 -11.13 -8.30 10.44
N GLY A 4 -11.14 -7.74 11.66
CA GLY A 4 -10.46 -8.31 12.82
C GLY A 4 -10.23 -7.28 13.93
N LYS A 5 -9.89 -7.74 15.13
CA LYS A 5 -9.61 -6.90 16.31
C LYS A 5 -8.51 -5.87 16.05
N SER A 6 -8.44 -4.82 16.87
CA SER A 6 -7.29 -3.91 16.87
C SER A 6 -5.99 -4.71 17.07
N GLY A 7 -4.92 -4.33 16.36
CA GLY A 7 -3.65 -5.06 16.40
C GLY A 7 -3.57 -6.33 15.54
N ALA A 8 -4.65 -6.78 14.89
CA ALA A 8 -4.65 -7.99 14.04
C ALA A 8 -3.85 -7.87 12.72
N GLY A 9 -3.02 -6.85 12.54
CA GLY A 9 -2.15 -6.69 11.36
C GLY A 9 -2.80 -6.11 10.10
N LYS A 10 -4.06 -5.68 10.16
CA LYS A 10 -4.81 -5.13 9.00
C LYS A 10 -4.09 -3.96 8.31
N THR A 11 -3.69 -2.95 9.10
CA THR A 11 -2.96 -1.78 8.59
C THR A 11 -1.60 -2.18 8.03
N SER A 12 -0.90 -3.13 8.68
CA SER A 12 0.37 -3.67 8.18
C SER A 12 0.20 -4.34 6.83
N LEU A 13 -0.84 -5.16 6.64
CA LEU A 13 -1.14 -5.79 5.36
C LEU A 13 -1.42 -4.77 4.26
N LEU A 14 -2.25 -3.74 4.53
CA LEU A 14 -2.52 -2.69 3.55
C LEU A 14 -1.26 -1.90 3.19
N ARG A 15 -0.40 -1.59 4.16
CA ARG A 15 0.91 -0.95 3.91
C ARG A 15 1.85 -1.85 3.10
N ILE A 16 1.85 -3.16 3.34
CA ILE A 16 2.62 -4.13 2.54
C ILE A 16 2.14 -4.17 1.09
N LEU A 17 0.82 -4.21 0.87
CA LEU A 17 0.24 -4.18 -0.47
C LEU A 17 0.59 -2.87 -1.21
N ALA A 18 0.49 -1.73 -0.53
CA ALA A 18 0.89 -0.42 -1.07
C ALA A 18 2.41 -0.26 -1.27
N GLY A 19 3.23 -1.16 -0.73
CA GLY A 19 4.69 -1.09 -0.79
C GLY A 19 5.33 -0.15 0.24
N LEU A 20 4.56 0.31 1.22
CA LEU A 20 4.99 1.20 2.30
C LEU A 20 5.58 0.44 3.50
N LEU A 21 5.46 -0.89 3.52
CA LEU A 21 6.04 -1.77 4.52
C LEU A 21 6.58 -3.01 3.81
N ALA A 22 7.83 -3.38 4.08
CA ALA A 22 8.41 -4.61 3.55
C ALA A 22 8.08 -5.78 4.50
N PRO A 23 7.52 -6.90 4.03
CA PRO A 23 7.42 -8.11 4.83
C PRO A 23 8.77 -8.83 4.91
N GLU A 24 8.94 -9.68 5.92
CA GLU A 24 10.12 -10.57 6.03
C GLU A 24 10.14 -11.58 4.87
N GLU A 25 9.01 -12.22 4.62
CA GLU A 25 8.84 -13.19 3.54
C GLU A 25 7.48 -13.01 2.86
N GLY A 26 7.43 -13.27 1.55
CA GLY A 26 6.16 -13.36 0.85
C GLY A 26 6.24 -13.11 -0.65
N ARG A 27 5.08 -13.31 -1.29
CA ARG A 27 4.89 -13.08 -2.72
C ARG A 27 3.56 -12.37 -2.96
N ILE A 28 3.60 -11.29 -3.73
CA ILE A 28 2.43 -10.49 -4.11
C ILE A 28 2.38 -10.43 -5.64
N VAL A 29 1.30 -10.98 -6.21
CA VAL A 29 1.05 -10.96 -7.65
C VAL A 29 -0.31 -10.29 -7.89
N VAL A 30 -0.33 -9.26 -8.72
CA VAL A 30 -1.55 -8.49 -9.04
C VAL A 30 -1.67 -8.37 -10.55
N GLY A 31 -2.78 -8.85 -11.11
CA GLY A 31 -3.01 -8.83 -12.57
C GLY A 31 -1.88 -9.48 -13.36
N GLY A 32 -1.31 -10.59 -12.87
CA GLY A 32 -0.16 -11.27 -13.48
C GLY A 32 1.21 -10.60 -13.26
N THR A 33 1.26 -9.38 -12.72
CA THR A 33 2.51 -8.69 -12.41
C THR A 33 2.96 -9.03 -10.99
N THR A 34 4.22 -9.46 -10.83
CA THR A 34 4.79 -9.69 -9.50
C THR A 34 5.23 -8.36 -8.91
N TRP A 35 4.58 -7.92 -7.84
CA TRP A 35 4.94 -6.70 -7.11
C TRP A 35 5.97 -6.97 -6.01
N LEU A 36 5.96 -8.16 -5.44
CA LEU A 36 6.91 -8.57 -4.41
C LEU A 36 7.15 -10.07 -4.53
N ASP A 37 8.40 -10.50 -4.43
CA ASP A 37 8.81 -11.88 -4.25
C ASP A 37 10.14 -11.87 -3.49
N THR A 38 10.09 -12.11 -2.18
CA THR A 38 11.28 -11.99 -1.31
C THR A 38 12.34 -13.03 -1.67
N ALA A 39 11.93 -14.25 -2.06
CA ALA A 39 12.84 -15.32 -2.47
C ALA A 39 13.58 -14.99 -3.78
N LYS A 40 12.98 -14.15 -4.64
CA LYS A 40 13.58 -13.71 -5.91
C LYS A 40 14.15 -12.28 -5.86
N GLY A 41 14.14 -11.63 -4.70
CA GLY A 41 14.60 -10.24 -4.56
C GLY A 41 13.76 -9.22 -5.33
N ILE A 42 12.50 -9.53 -5.66
CA ILE A 42 11.62 -8.63 -6.39
C ILE A 42 10.88 -7.73 -5.39
N SER A 43 11.00 -6.41 -5.56
CA SER A 43 10.21 -5.43 -4.82
C SER A 43 9.90 -4.22 -5.69
N LEU A 44 8.66 -4.15 -6.19
CA LEU A 44 8.17 -3.04 -6.98
C LEU A 44 7.90 -1.85 -6.04
N PRO A 45 8.45 -0.65 -6.30
CA PRO A 45 8.26 0.49 -5.42
C PRO A 45 6.81 1.01 -5.48
N PRO A 46 6.29 1.66 -4.41
CA PRO A 46 4.89 2.10 -4.29
C PRO A 46 4.35 2.82 -5.52
N GLN A 47 5.09 3.79 -6.06
CA GLN A 47 4.69 4.59 -7.22
C GLN A 47 4.49 3.80 -8.52
N LYS A 48 4.99 2.56 -8.59
CA LYS A 48 4.79 1.65 -9.72
C LYS A 48 3.67 0.63 -9.47
N ARG A 49 3.17 0.52 -8.23
CA ARG A 49 1.99 -0.27 -7.89
C ARG A 49 0.79 0.62 -8.16
N LYS A 50 0.05 0.36 -9.24
CA LYS A 50 -1.07 1.17 -9.73
C LYS A 50 -2.29 1.14 -8.77
N VAL A 51 -2.11 1.57 -7.52
CA VAL A 51 -3.08 1.57 -6.42
C VAL A 51 -2.91 2.83 -5.58
N GLY A 52 -4.03 3.36 -5.08
CA GLY A 52 -4.06 4.40 -4.07
C GLY A 52 -4.36 3.81 -2.70
N LEU A 53 -3.69 4.31 -1.65
CA LEU A 53 -4.00 3.99 -0.26
C LEU A 53 -4.64 5.22 0.39
N VAL A 54 -5.89 5.06 0.86
CA VAL A 54 -6.61 6.10 1.60
C VAL A 54 -6.52 5.77 3.09
N PHE A 55 -6.00 6.70 3.88
CA PHE A 55 -5.82 6.55 5.33
C PHE A 55 -7.09 6.95 6.10
N GLN A 56 -7.20 6.50 7.35
CA GLN A 56 -8.29 6.90 8.25
C GLN A 56 -8.16 8.38 8.66
N ASP A 57 -6.93 8.86 8.84
CA ASP A 57 -6.63 10.27 9.06
C ASP A 57 -6.45 10.99 7.71
N TYR A 58 -6.94 12.22 7.61
CA TYR A 58 -6.84 13.02 6.39
C TYR A 58 -5.38 13.36 6.09
N ALA A 59 -4.87 12.84 4.97
CA ALA A 59 -3.55 13.17 4.43
C ALA A 59 -3.66 14.26 3.34
N LEU A 60 -4.44 15.31 3.60
CA LEU A 60 -4.61 16.44 2.67
C LEU A 60 -3.45 17.41 2.80
N PHE A 61 -3.04 18.02 1.68
CA PHE A 61 -2.17 19.18 1.70
C PHE A 61 -2.98 20.39 2.17
N PRO A 62 -2.72 20.93 3.37
CA PRO A 62 -3.64 21.87 4.03
C PRO A 62 -3.72 23.23 3.33
N ASN A 63 -2.69 23.58 2.56
CA ASN A 63 -2.58 24.86 1.85
C ASN A 63 -3.02 24.75 0.38
N MET A 64 -3.62 23.63 -0.01
CA MET A 64 -4.11 23.37 -1.37
C MET A 64 -5.63 23.26 -1.37
N SER A 65 -6.28 23.79 -2.39
CA SER A 65 -7.69 23.57 -2.68
C SER A 65 -7.99 22.08 -2.93
N VAL A 66 -9.28 21.73 -2.93
CA VAL A 66 -9.72 20.36 -3.26
C VAL A 66 -9.24 19.96 -4.66
N LYS A 67 -9.34 20.86 -5.65
CA LYS A 67 -8.90 20.59 -7.02
C LYS A 67 -7.39 20.32 -7.07
N GLU A 68 -6.61 21.11 -6.34
CA GLU A 68 -5.16 20.94 -6.28
C GLU A 68 -4.75 19.63 -5.58
N ASN A 69 -5.51 19.15 -4.57
CA ASN A 69 -5.25 17.84 -3.94
C ASN A 69 -5.58 16.64 -4.85
N LEU A 70 -6.37 16.83 -5.92
CA LEU A 70 -6.84 15.76 -6.81
C LEU A 70 -6.08 15.67 -8.14
N LEU A 71 -5.33 16.71 -8.51
CA LEU A 71 -4.58 16.83 -9.78
C LEU A 71 -3.09 16.56 -9.57
#